data_AF-A0A1I9G0H7-F1
#
_entry.id   AF-A0A1I9G0H7-F1
#
_cell.length_a   1.000
_cell.length_b   1.000
_cell.length_c   1.000
_cell.angle_alpha   90.00
_cell.angle_beta   90.00
_cell.angle_gamma   90.00
#
_symmetry.space_group_name_H-M   'P 1'
#
loop_
_entity.id
_entity.type
_entity.pdbx_description
1 polymer ?
#
loop_
_entity_poly.entity_id
_entity_poly.type
_entity_poly.pdbx_seq_one_letter_code
_entity_poly.pdbx_strand_id
1 'polypeptide(L)' 'RVIREVHSAVRLNGKIFEKSNASALVVLNLPEPPKKESALPNYMEYLNVLTHNLRRVLLVRGSGSEVITKYS' A
#
# COMPACT_ATOMS: atom_id res chain seq x y z
N ARG A 1 -6.72 8.17 16.00
CA ARG A 1 -5.55 7.89 15.12
C ARG A 1 -5.97 7.03 13.92
N VAL A 2 -6.61 5.88 14.17
CA VAL A 2 -7.15 4.94 13.15
C VAL A 2 -7.92 5.62 12.00
N ILE A 3 -8.83 6.55 12.32
CA ILE A 3 -9.66 7.25 11.32
C ILE A 3 -8.82 8.07 10.32
N ARG A 4 -7.67 8.63 10.74
CA ARG A 4 -6.82 9.46 9.87
C ARG A 4 -6.05 8.62 8.83
N GLU A 5 -5.63 7.42 9.23
CA GLU A 5 -4.92 6.48 8.36
C GLU A 5 -5.88 5.93 7.30
N VAL A 6 -7.08 5.50 7.71
CA VAL A 6 -8.12 5.02 6.78
C VAL A 6 -8.55 6.13 5.81
N HIS A 7 -8.78 7.36 6.28
CA HIS A 7 -9.14 8.47 5.39
C HIS A 7 -8.05 8.78 4.35
N SER A 8 -6.78 8.60 4.75
CA SER A 8 -5.64 8.75 3.83
C SER A 8 -5.59 7.61 2.81
N ALA A 9 -5.88 6.37 3.21
CA ALA A 9 -5.94 5.21 2.31
C ALA A 9 -7.02 5.39 1.23
N VAL A 10 -8.22 5.85 1.61
CA VAL A 10 -9.32 6.12 0.65
C VAL A 10 -8.89 7.12 -0.41
N ARG A 11 -8.29 8.25 0.02
CA ARG A 11 -7.86 9.31 -0.89
C ARG A 11 -6.69 8.88 -1.78
N LEU A 12 -5.77 8.08 -1.25
CA LEU A 12 -4.65 7.55 -2.03
C LEU A 12 -5.13 6.52 -3.06
N ASN A 13 -6.00 5.59 -2.65
CA ASN A 13 -6.62 4.64 -3.57
C ASN A 13 -7.34 5.35 -4.71
N GLY A 14 -8.18 6.36 -4.41
CA GLY A 14 -8.90 7.11 -5.45
C GLY A 14 -7.98 7.64 -6.56
N LYS A 15 -6.80 8.16 -6.20
CA LYS A 15 -5.80 8.61 -7.18
C LYS A 15 -5.16 7.48 -7.96
N ILE A 16 -4.82 6.37 -7.29
CA ILE A 16 -4.23 5.20 -7.93
C ILE A 16 -5.22 4.61 -8.94
N PHE A 17 -6.48 4.46 -8.53
CA PHE A 17 -7.55 3.93 -9.35
C PHE A 17 -7.81 4.79 -10.59
N GLU A 18 -7.89 6.12 -10.44
CA GLU A 18 -8.09 7.06 -11.56
C GLU A 18 -7.04 6.89 -12.66
N LYS A 19 -5.79 6.59 -12.30
CA LYS A 19 -4.67 6.50 -13.25
C LYS A 19 -4.33 5.06 -13.68
N SER A 20 -4.71 4.06 -12.90
CA SER A 20 -4.13 2.71 -13.01
C SER A 20 -5.16 1.58 -13.04
N ASN A 21 -6.47 1.87 -13.13
CA ASN A 21 -7.52 0.82 -13.13
C ASN A 21 -7.45 -0.15 -14.35
N ALA A 22 -6.85 0.29 -15.45
CA ALA A 22 -6.64 -0.48 -16.67
C ALA A 22 -5.24 -1.13 -16.72
N SER A 23 -4.37 -0.86 -15.73
CA SER A 23 -3.02 -1.40 -15.69
C SER A 23 -3.05 -2.92 -15.54
N ALA A 24 -2.08 -3.59 -16.17
CA ALA A 24 -1.91 -5.03 -16.00
C ALA A 24 -1.53 -5.37 -14.55
N LEU A 25 -0.68 -4.58 -13.91
CA LEU A 25 -0.24 -4.77 -12.53
C LEU A 25 0.01 -3.39 -11.91
N VAL A 26 -0.38 -3.22 -10.65
CA VAL A 26 -0.06 -2.03 -9.85
C VAL A 26 0.93 -2.43 -8.76
N VAL A 27 2.12 -1.84 -8.77
CA VAL A 27 3.14 -2.07 -7.74
C VAL A 27 3.07 -0.92 -6.74
N LEU A 28 2.84 -1.24 -5.47
CA LEU A 28 2.72 -0.27 -4.38
C LEU A 28 3.71 -0.59 -3.27
N ASN A 29 4.14 0.43 -2.54
CA ASN A 29 4.94 0.22 -1.35
C ASN A 29 4.07 -0.39 -0.25
N LEU A 30 4.55 -1.46 0.38
CA LEU A 30 3.95 -2.01 1.59
C LEU A 30 4.37 -1.11 2.78
N PRO A 31 3.42 -0.43 3.44
CA PRO A 31 3.71 0.36 4.62
C PRO A 31 4.24 -0.49 5.77
N GLU A 32 4.93 0.13 6.72
CA GLU A 32 5.44 -0.57 7.89
C GLU A 32 4.30 -1.14 8.76
N PRO A 33 4.32 -2.44 9.11
CA PRO A 33 3.35 -3.00 10.03
C PRO A 33 3.59 -2.43 11.44
N PRO A 34 2.53 -2.32 12.24
CA PRO A 34 2.64 -1.79 13.58
C PRO A 34 3.47 -2.72 14.47
N LYS A 35 4.22 -2.13 15.41
CA LYS A 35 4.97 -2.90 16.42
C LYS A 35 4.07 -3.63 17.43
N LYS A 36 2.85 -3.13 17.62
CA LYS A 36 1.87 -3.70 18.57
C LYS A 36 0.90 -4.58 17.83
N GLU A 37 0.76 -5.82 18.30
CA GLU A 37 -0.18 -6.79 17.74
C GLU A 37 -1.63 -6.29 17.75
N SER A 38 -2.02 -5.57 18.81
CA SER A 38 -3.35 -4.96 18.92
C SER A 38 -3.68 -3.93 17.82
N ALA A 39 -2.68 -3.45 17.07
CA ALA A 39 -2.87 -2.55 15.94
C ALA A 39 -2.87 -3.26 14.58
N LEU A 40 -2.56 -4.57 14.53
CA LEU A 40 -2.59 -5.35 13.29
C LEU A 40 -3.96 -5.32 12.58
N PRO A 41 -5.11 -5.40 13.27
CA PRO A 41 -6.41 -5.32 12.59
C PRO A 41 -6.59 -4.00 11.83
N ASN A 42 -6.19 -2.88 12.42
CA ASN A 42 -6.27 -1.57 11.77
C ASN A 42 -5.32 -1.45 10.59
N TYR A 43 -4.14 -2.07 10.68
CA TYR A 43 -3.18 -2.12 9.58
C TYR A 43 -3.70 -2.96 8.40
N MET A 44 -4.29 -4.12 8.68
CA MET A 44 -4.91 -4.95 7.65
C MET A 44 -6.09 -4.22 6.97
N GLU A 45 -6.91 -3.51 7.76
CA GLU A 45 -8.00 -2.71 7.21
C GLU A 45 -7.49 -1.55 6.34
N TYR A 46 -6.42 -0.87 6.76
CA TYR A 46 -5.76 0.14 5.95
C TYR A 46 -5.31 -0.42 4.59
N LEU A 47 -4.66 -1.60 4.58
CA LEU A 47 -4.22 -2.25 3.34
C LEU A 47 -5.39 -2.62 2.46
N ASN A 48 -6.46 -3.17 3.03
CA ASN A 48 -7.68 -3.53 2.31
C ASN A 48 -8.29 -2.31 1.61
N VAL A 49 -8.43 -1.19 2.32
CA VAL A 49 -8.95 0.08 1.76
C VAL A 49 -8.02 0.64 0.68
N LEU A 50 -6.70 0.57 0.89
CA LEU A 50 -5.71 1.08 -0.07
C LEU A 50 -5.74 0.32 -1.40
N THR A 51 -5.96 -1.00 -1.37
CA THR A 51 -5.96 -1.87 -2.57
C THR A 51 -7.34 -2.17 -3.13
N HIS A 52 -8.40 -1.61 -2.54
CA HIS A 52 -9.78 -1.87 -2.94
C HIS A 52 -10.01 -1.54 -4.42
N ASN A 53 -10.71 -2.42 -5.14
CA ASN A 53 -11.01 -2.33 -6.59
C ASN A 53 -9.80 -2.32 -7.53
N LEU A 54 -8.60 -2.64 -7.05
CA LEU A 54 -7.44 -2.89 -7.91
C LEU A 54 -7.33 -4.38 -8.22
N ARG A 55 -7.32 -4.76 -9.50
CA ARG A 55 -7.38 -6.18 -9.93
C ARG A 55 -6.14 -6.99 -9.57
N ARG A 56 -4.95 -6.44 -9.79
CA ARG A 56 -3.67 -7.09 -9.51
C ARG A 56 -2.74 -6.09 -8.87
N VAL A 57 -2.43 -6.32 -7.60
CA VAL A 57 -1.54 -5.45 -6.80
C VAL A 57 -0.39 -6.28 -6.25
N LEU A 58 0.82 -5.76 -6.38
CA LEU A 58 2.00 -6.28 -5.68
C LEU A 58 2.45 -5.25 -4.67
N LEU A 59 2.42 -5.61 -3.39
CA LEU A 59 2.93 -4.79 -2.30
C LEU A 59 4.41 -5.14 -2.06
N VAL A 60 5.30 -4.16 -2.20
CA VAL A 60 6.75 -4.33 -2.10
C VAL A 60 7.30 -3.57 -0.91
N ARG A 61 8.16 -4.22 -0.13
CA ARG A 61 8.94 -3.57 0.92
C ARG A 61 10.40 -3.94 0.79
N GLY A 62 11.27 -2.93 0.83
CA GLY A 62 12.69 -3.15 1.03
C GLY A 62 13.04 -3.38 2.50
N SER A 63 14.13 -4.11 2.72
CA SER A 63 14.90 -4.22 3.95
C SER A 63 15.53 -2.89 4.41
N GLY A 64 15.57 -1.87 3.54
CA GLY A 64 16.18 -0.57 3.82
C GLY A 64 17.70 -0.54 3.61
N SER A 65 18.27 -1.67 3.17
CA SER A 65 19.69 -1.82 2.84
C SER A 65 19.91 -2.06 1.35
N GLU A 66 18.86 -1.97 0.53
CA GLU A 66 18.99 -2.11 -0.91
C GLU A 66 19.83 -0.98 -1.51
N VAL A 67 20.83 -1.34 -2.31
CA VAL A 67 21.60 -0.39 -3.12
C VAL A 67 21.46 -0.79 -4.59
N ILE A 68 20.97 0.15 -5.41
CA ILE A 68 20.89 -0.05 -6.86
C ILE A 68 22.14 0.56 -7.48
N THR A 69 23.14 -0.27 -7.78
CA THR A 69 24.43 0.18 -8.34
C THR A 69 24.49 0.07 -9.86
N LYS A 70 23.54 -0.61 -10.49
CA LYS A 70 23.42 -0.74 -11.95
C LYS A 70 21.95 -0.79 -12.35
N TYR A 71 21.60 -0.04 -13.38
CA TYR A 71 20.38 -0.24 -14.16
C TYR A 71 20.80 -1.01 -15.41
N SER A 72 20.25 -2.21 -15.60
CA SER A 72 20.49 -3.02 -16.81
C SER A 72 19.51 -2.63 -17.90
#